data_AF-A0A542SCT7-F1
#
_entry.id   AF-A0A542SCT7-F1
#
_cell.length_a   1.000
_cell.length_b   1.000
_cell.length_c   1.000
_cell.angle_alpha   90.00
_cell.angle_beta   90.00
_cell.angle_gamma   90.00
#
_symmetry.space_group_name_H-M   'P 1'
#
loop_
_entity.id
_entity.type
_entity.pdbx_description
1 polymer ?
#
loop_
_entity_poly.entity_id
_entity_poly.type
_entity_poly.pdbx_seq_one_letter_code
_entity_poly.pdbx_strand_id
1 'polypeptide(L)'
;MDESRRQPATAPFWVDVTTTDLPRSAAFYASMFGWSRTTTHDPREPGYQLLGRTNRPGLAGIDPVPDPGPPVEWAVFFRTPSLAEAEGAVEQRGGQVVTSGIDFLGWGAMTMVTDPWGASLCLVETSEWAGVTVGKDAEPGDPVGAVLHCPDPAGAGAWYGSVLEIRPETAAVAGRARWYPVLRGPDTGGGDRLVSDPLGARFVLRA
;
A
#
# COMPACT_ATOMS: atom_id res chain seq x y z
N MET A 1 -15.44 -14.01 21.65
CA MET A 1 -14.21 -13.75 20.87
C MET A 1 -14.66 -12.79 19.77
N ASP A 2 -14.15 -11.57 19.76
CA ASP A 2 -14.68 -10.48 18.92
C ASP A 2 -14.25 -10.67 17.46
N GLU A 3 -15.22 -10.95 16.58
CA GLU A 3 -15.03 -11.13 15.13
C GLU A 3 -14.47 -9.88 14.43
N SER A 4 -14.52 -8.71 15.09
CA SER A 4 -13.95 -7.46 14.56
C SER A 4 -12.42 -7.49 14.37
N ARG A 5 -11.72 -8.43 15.02
CA ARG A 5 -10.25 -8.57 14.97
C ARG A 5 -9.74 -9.35 13.75
N ARG A 6 -10.61 -10.03 13.01
CA ARG A 6 -10.26 -10.73 11.77
C ARG A 6 -10.89 -9.98 10.60
N GLN A 7 -10.32 -8.84 10.23
CA GLN A 7 -10.59 -8.30 8.90
C GLN A 7 -9.75 -9.10 7.90
N PRO A 8 -10.36 -9.84 6.97
CA PRO A 8 -9.61 -10.38 5.85
C PRO A 8 -8.93 -9.23 5.12
N ALA A 9 -7.75 -9.47 4.53
CA ALA A 9 -7.21 -8.53 3.57
C ALA A 9 -8.28 -8.43 2.46
N THR A 10 -8.98 -7.31 2.41
CA THR A 10 -9.98 -7.05 1.36
C THR A 10 -9.48 -5.97 0.40
N ALA A 11 -8.44 -5.24 0.81
CA ALA A 11 -7.85 -4.10 0.14
C ALA A 11 -6.45 -3.79 0.70
N PRO A 12 -5.60 -3.05 -0.03
CA PRO A 12 -4.53 -2.31 0.61
C PRO A 12 -5.11 -1.49 1.76
N PHE A 13 -4.45 -1.46 2.91
CA PHE A 13 -4.89 -0.62 4.03
C PHE A 13 -3.98 0.58 4.24
N TRP A 14 -2.75 0.52 3.71
CA TRP A 14 -1.75 1.58 3.86
C TRP A 14 -0.79 1.62 2.67
N VAL A 15 -0.15 2.78 2.48
CA VAL A 15 0.85 3.03 1.44
C VAL A 15 1.94 3.93 1.97
N ASP A 16 3.20 3.58 1.68
CA ASP A 16 4.38 4.39 2.00
C ASP A 16 5.20 4.66 0.76
N VAL A 17 5.94 5.76 0.78
CA VAL A 17 6.97 6.02 -0.23
C VAL A 17 8.33 6.21 0.43
N THR A 18 9.31 5.44 -0.03
CA THR A 18 10.70 5.67 0.35
C THR A 18 11.28 6.85 -0.44
N THR A 19 12.24 7.58 0.13
CA THR A 19 12.84 8.74 -0.53
C THR A 19 14.29 8.97 -0.09
N THR A 20 15.12 9.47 -1.01
CA THR A 20 16.47 9.96 -0.70
C THR A 20 16.50 11.48 -0.42
N ASP A 21 15.39 12.19 -0.67
CA ASP A 21 15.26 13.63 -0.44
C ASP A 21 13.85 13.95 0.07
N LEU A 22 13.70 13.80 1.38
CA LEU A 22 12.43 13.99 2.08
C LEU A 22 11.79 15.37 1.83
N PRO A 23 12.52 16.51 1.93
CA PRO A 23 11.94 17.82 1.61
C PRO A 23 11.42 17.92 0.17
N ARG A 24 12.17 17.42 -0.81
CA ARG A 24 11.77 17.46 -2.23
C ARG A 24 10.56 16.59 -2.50
N SER A 25 10.55 15.35 -2.00
CA SER A 25 9.40 14.44 -2.16
C SER A 25 8.15 15.00 -1.48
N ALA A 26 8.27 15.57 -0.28
CA ALA A 26 7.14 16.21 0.39
C ALA A 26 6.57 17.40 -0.41
N ALA A 27 7.43 18.26 -0.98
CA ALA A 27 7.00 19.37 -1.83
C ALA A 27 6.28 18.88 -3.10
N PHE A 28 6.77 17.78 -3.69
CA PHE A 28 6.13 17.15 -4.84
C PHE A 28 4.71 16.67 -4.51
N TYR A 29 4.53 15.88 -3.44
CA TYR A 29 3.20 15.38 -3.04
C TYR A 29 2.26 16.49 -2.58
N ALA A 30 2.79 17.56 -2.00
CA ALA A 30 2.01 18.77 -1.73
C ALA A 30 1.46 19.39 -3.02
N SER A 31 2.28 19.50 -4.07
CA SER A 31 1.86 20.09 -5.35
C SER A 31 0.84 19.22 -6.11
N MET A 32 0.94 17.89 -5.99
CA MET A 32 0.11 16.95 -6.75
C MET A 32 -1.23 16.65 -6.06
N PHE A 33 -1.19 16.49 -4.74
CA PHE A 33 -2.32 15.97 -3.95
C PHE A 33 -2.78 16.92 -2.84
N GLY A 34 -2.09 18.04 -2.63
CA GLY A 34 -2.32 18.90 -1.48
C GLY A 34 -1.88 18.26 -0.16
N TRP A 35 -1.09 17.18 -0.21
CA TRP A 35 -0.62 16.48 0.98
C TRP A 35 0.60 17.18 1.57
N SER A 36 0.47 17.55 2.83
CA SER A 36 1.55 18.14 3.62
C SER A 36 2.09 17.11 4.61
N ARG A 37 3.34 17.31 5.05
CA ARG A 37 3.89 16.54 6.16
C ARG A 37 3.07 16.82 7.41
N THR A 38 2.41 15.79 7.92
CA THR A 38 1.73 15.81 9.20
C THR A 38 2.65 15.13 10.22
N THR A 39 2.84 15.76 11.37
CA THR A 39 3.67 15.18 12.42
C THR A 39 3.01 13.91 12.95
N THR A 40 3.62 12.76 12.69
CA THR A 40 3.75 11.72 13.70
C THR A 40 5.15 11.82 14.26
N HIS A 41 5.26 12.18 15.53
CA HIS A 41 6.48 11.96 16.27
C HIS A 41 6.29 10.61 16.98
N ASP A 42 6.29 9.51 16.23
CA ASP A 42 6.56 8.22 16.87
C ASP A 42 8.05 8.25 17.24
N PRO A 43 8.41 8.30 18.53
CA PRO A 43 9.82 8.40 18.92
C PRO A 43 10.63 7.17 18.51
N ARG A 44 9.97 6.07 18.12
CA ARG A 44 10.60 4.81 17.69
C ARG A 44 11.10 4.87 16.25
N GLU A 45 10.54 5.74 15.41
CA GLU A 45 10.97 5.94 14.02
C GLU A 45 11.11 7.43 13.69
N PRO A 46 12.23 8.07 14.09
CA PRO A 46 12.41 9.51 13.94
C PRO A 46 12.51 9.98 12.48
N GLY A 47 12.74 9.06 11.53
CA GLY A 47 12.79 9.34 10.09
C GLY A 47 11.43 9.31 9.40
N TYR A 48 10.54 8.40 9.84
CA TYR A 48 9.24 8.17 9.22
C TYR A 48 8.26 9.32 9.49
N GLN A 49 7.60 9.81 8.45
CA GLN A 49 6.63 10.89 8.55
C GLN A 49 5.33 10.54 7.85
N LEU A 50 4.22 11.08 8.34
CA LEU A 50 2.94 10.97 7.63
C LEU A 50 2.77 12.12 6.64
N LEU A 51 2.16 11.80 5.50
CA LEU A 51 1.61 12.75 4.56
C LEU A 51 0.09 12.79 4.71
N GLY A 52 -0.50 13.99 4.67
CA GLY A 52 -1.94 14.16 4.76
C GLY A 52 -2.38 15.61 4.60
N ARG A 53 -3.68 15.85 4.79
CA ARG A 53 -4.28 17.20 4.77
C ARG A 53 -4.58 17.64 6.20
N THR A 54 -4.79 18.94 6.42
CA THR A 54 -5.04 19.50 7.75
C THR A 54 -6.22 18.82 8.47
N ASN A 55 -7.29 18.50 7.75
CA ASN A 55 -8.48 17.81 8.27
C ASN A 55 -8.42 16.27 8.15
N ARG A 56 -7.38 15.74 7.50
CA ARG A 56 -7.24 14.32 7.18
C ARG A 56 -5.76 13.91 7.19
N PRO A 57 -5.13 13.85 8.38
CA PRO A 57 -3.74 13.43 8.50
C PRO A 57 -3.60 11.94 8.19
N GLY A 58 -2.39 11.52 7.79
CA GLY A 58 -2.08 10.11 7.60
C GLY A 58 -2.82 9.45 6.44
N LEU A 59 -2.65 9.98 5.23
CA LEU A 59 -3.09 9.39 3.96
C LEU A 59 -2.03 8.48 3.33
N ALA A 60 -0.76 8.70 3.67
CA ALA A 60 0.38 7.87 3.30
C ALA A 60 1.52 8.12 4.29
N GLY A 61 2.52 7.24 4.35
CA GLY A 61 3.81 7.55 4.97
C GLY A 61 4.87 7.94 3.95
N ILE A 62 5.93 8.55 4.46
CA ILE A 62 7.14 8.89 3.71
C ILE A 62 8.34 8.58 4.59
N ASP A 63 9.24 7.75 4.06
CA ASP A 63 10.38 7.21 4.80
C ASP A 63 11.72 7.55 4.11
N PRO A 64 12.63 8.29 4.76
CA PRO A 64 13.95 8.56 4.23
C PRO A 64 14.83 7.31 4.26
N VAL A 65 15.34 6.88 3.11
CA VAL A 65 16.26 5.74 3.00
C VAL A 65 17.72 6.20 2.89
N PRO A 66 18.67 5.48 3.51
CA PRO A 66 20.11 5.79 3.41
C PRO A 66 20.65 5.51 1.99
N ASP A 67 21.83 6.05 1.68
CA ASP A 67 22.56 5.75 0.44
C ASP A 67 23.93 5.10 0.78
N PRO A 68 24.20 3.84 0.38
CA PRO A 68 23.30 2.95 -0.36
C PRO A 68 22.17 2.38 0.53
N GLY A 69 20.98 2.24 -0.03
CA GLY A 69 19.79 1.73 0.65
C GLY A 69 18.82 1.04 -0.32
N PRO A 70 17.63 0.63 0.17
CA PRO A 70 16.62 0.01 -0.68
C PRO A 70 16.16 0.97 -1.79
N PRO A 71 15.54 0.44 -2.88
CA PRO A 71 15.01 1.27 -3.95
C PRO A 71 14.04 2.34 -3.45
N VAL A 72 14.04 3.48 -4.16
CA VAL A 72 13.03 4.54 -4.00
C VAL A 72 11.76 4.06 -4.72
N GLU A 73 10.78 3.62 -3.94
CA GLU A 73 9.54 3.04 -4.45
C GLU A 73 8.36 3.30 -3.51
N TRP A 74 7.16 3.08 -4.03
CA TRP A 74 5.97 3.00 -3.20
C TRP A 74 5.76 1.58 -2.70
N ALA A 75 5.66 1.43 -1.39
CA ALA A 75 5.27 0.20 -0.73
C ALA A 75 3.75 0.17 -0.48
N VAL A 76 3.13 -0.98 -0.73
CA VAL A 76 1.69 -1.20 -0.53
C VAL A 76 1.52 -2.27 0.55
N PHE A 77 0.68 -1.97 1.54
CA PHE A 77 0.55 -2.79 2.74
C PHE A 77 -0.81 -3.48 2.79
N PHE A 78 -0.79 -4.76 3.12
CA PHE A 78 -1.96 -5.62 3.27
C PHE A 78 -1.99 -6.23 4.66
N ARG A 79 -3.18 -6.28 5.27
CA ARG A 79 -3.35 -6.98 6.55
C ARG A 79 -3.38 -8.48 6.33
N THR A 80 -2.77 -9.23 7.21
CA THR A 80 -2.96 -10.68 7.32
C THR A 80 -3.29 -11.04 8.76
N PRO A 81 -4.15 -12.05 9.00
CA PRO A 81 -4.35 -12.60 10.34
C PRO A 81 -3.15 -13.40 10.86
N SER A 82 -2.25 -13.83 9.97
CA SER A 82 -1.01 -14.53 10.34
C SER A 82 0.08 -14.30 9.29
N LEU A 83 1.24 -13.77 9.70
CA LEU A 83 2.41 -13.66 8.82
C LEU A 83 2.95 -15.03 8.43
N ALA A 84 3.03 -15.98 9.37
CA ALA A 84 3.59 -17.30 9.09
C ALA A 84 2.77 -18.06 8.02
N GLU A 85 1.43 -18.00 8.09
CA GLU A 85 0.58 -18.61 7.07
C GLU A 85 0.72 -17.90 5.71
N ALA A 86 0.79 -16.56 5.72
CA ALA A 86 0.90 -15.78 4.50
C ALA A 86 2.27 -15.95 3.82
N GLU A 87 3.35 -16.01 4.59
CA GLU A 87 4.71 -16.34 4.11
C GLU A 87 4.74 -17.71 3.44
N GLY A 88 4.20 -18.74 4.11
CA GLY A 88 4.09 -20.06 3.51
C GLY A 88 3.24 -20.05 2.23
N ALA A 89 2.15 -19.28 2.18
CA ALA A 89 1.34 -19.13 0.99
C ALA A 89 2.09 -18.46 -0.16
N VAL A 90 2.87 -17.41 0.13
CA VAL A 90 3.72 -16.68 -0.83
C VAL A 90 4.73 -17.63 -1.46
N GLU A 91 5.51 -18.34 -0.64
CA GLU A 91 6.55 -19.26 -1.13
C GLU A 91 5.96 -20.41 -1.96
N GLN A 92 4.87 -21.02 -1.48
CA GLN A 92 4.19 -22.12 -2.18
C GLN A 92 3.63 -21.70 -3.55
N ARG A 93 3.38 -20.40 -3.75
CA ARG A 93 2.80 -19.85 -4.98
C ARG A 93 3.82 -19.10 -5.83
N GLY A 94 5.12 -19.32 -5.58
CA GLY A 94 6.20 -18.79 -6.41
C GLY A 94 6.54 -17.32 -6.18
N GLY A 95 6.03 -16.71 -5.10
CA GLY A 95 6.57 -15.45 -4.59
C GLY A 95 7.79 -15.69 -3.70
N GLN A 96 8.38 -14.62 -3.19
CA GLN A 96 9.53 -14.70 -2.27
C GLN A 96 9.33 -13.87 -1.02
N VAL A 97 9.71 -14.41 0.12
CA VAL A 97 9.87 -13.64 1.36
C VAL A 97 11.22 -12.94 1.32
N VAL A 98 11.23 -11.60 1.29
CA VAL A 98 12.47 -10.80 1.20
C VAL A 98 13.01 -10.51 2.59
N THR A 99 12.14 -10.12 3.51
CA THR A 99 12.50 -9.87 4.91
C THR A 99 11.29 -10.10 5.78
N SER A 100 11.44 -10.89 6.84
CA SER A 100 10.34 -11.32 7.72
C SER A 100 10.51 -10.76 9.13
N GLY A 101 9.39 -10.53 9.81
CA GLY A 101 9.35 -10.20 11.24
C GLY A 101 9.91 -8.83 11.60
N ILE A 102 9.79 -7.86 10.69
CA ILE A 102 10.15 -6.46 10.95
C ILE A 102 9.13 -5.88 11.93
N ASP A 103 9.57 -5.13 12.94
CA ASP A 103 8.68 -4.39 13.83
C ASP A 103 7.87 -3.37 13.02
N PHE A 104 6.55 -3.40 13.13
CA PHE A 104 5.67 -2.46 12.44
C PHE A 104 5.23 -1.35 13.39
N LEU A 105 6.15 -0.43 13.69
CA LEU A 105 5.92 0.72 14.58
C LEU A 105 5.38 0.30 15.96
N GLY A 106 5.81 -0.87 16.45
CA GLY A 106 5.29 -1.55 17.63
C GLY A 106 3.78 -1.81 17.68
N TRP A 107 3.07 -1.68 16.55
CA TRP A 107 1.66 -2.08 16.41
C TRP A 107 1.52 -3.54 15.99
N GLY A 108 2.60 -4.17 15.52
CA GLY A 108 2.59 -5.56 15.10
C GLY A 108 3.89 -5.91 14.39
N ALA A 109 3.81 -6.89 13.50
CA ALA A 109 4.94 -7.33 12.69
C ALA A 109 4.61 -7.18 11.20
N MET A 110 5.66 -6.99 10.42
CA MET A 110 5.60 -6.87 8.97
C MET A 110 6.58 -7.84 8.29
N THR A 111 6.16 -8.36 7.14
CA THR A 111 7.01 -9.09 6.21
C THR A 111 6.94 -8.43 4.85
N MET A 112 8.10 -8.18 4.24
CA MET A 112 8.23 -7.73 2.86
C MET A 112 8.36 -8.94 1.94
N VAL A 113 7.54 -9.00 0.90
CA VAL A 113 7.50 -10.09 -0.08
C VAL A 113 7.52 -9.57 -1.50
N THR A 114 7.89 -10.42 -2.45
CA THR A 114 7.72 -10.17 -3.89
C THR A 114 6.77 -11.20 -4.51
N ASP A 115 5.95 -10.74 -5.45
CA ASP A 115 5.12 -11.62 -6.27
C ASP A 115 5.94 -12.29 -7.41
N PRO A 116 5.38 -13.27 -8.14
CA PRO A 116 6.06 -13.92 -9.26
C PRO A 116 6.45 -13.00 -10.43
N TRP A 117 5.89 -11.80 -10.48
CA TRP A 117 6.16 -10.79 -11.51
C TRP A 117 7.15 -9.71 -11.04
N GLY A 118 7.66 -9.81 -9.82
CA GLY A 118 8.67 -8.92 -9.24
C GLY A 118 8.12 -7.69 -8.53
N ALA A 119 6.82 -7.61 -8.26
CA ALA A 119 6.25 -6.52 -7.47
C ALA A 119 6.45 -6.75 -5.97
N SER A 120 7.01 -5.75 -5.28
CA SER A 120 7.14 -5.73 -3.82
C SER A 120 5.83 -5.35 -3.14
N LEU A 121 5.50 -6.02 -2.03
CA LEU A 121 4.42 -5.63 -1.12
C LEU A 121 4.76 -5.98 0.32
N CYS A 122 4.07 -5.33 1.26
CA CYS A 122 4.22 -5.56 2.69
C CYS A 122 2.98 -6.27 3.24
N LEU A 123 3.20 -7.37 3.96
CA LEU A 123 2.17 -8.06 4.73
C LEU A 123 2.32 -7.65 6.18
N VAL A 124 1.22 -7.32 6.84
CA VAL A 124 1.23 -6.83 8.22
C VAL A 124 0.26 -7.63 9.06
N GLU A 125 0.76 -8.24 10.12
CA GLU A 125 -0.04 -8.82 11.19
C GLU A 125 -0.12 -7.81 12.34
N THR A 126 -1.28 -7.19 12.49
CA THR A 126 -1.52 -6.21 13.56
C THR A 126 -2.99 -6.15 13.96
N SER A 127 -3.25 -6.07 15.26
CA SER A 127 -4.58 -5.81 15.81
C SER A 127 -4.87 -4.33 16.07
N GLU A 128 -3.89 -3.44 15.83
CA GLU A 128 -3.99 -2.01 16.13
C GLU A 128 -3.59 -1.19 14.90
N TRP A 129 -4.37 -0.16 14.59
CA TRP A 129 -4.05 0.73 13.47
C TRP A 129 -4.60 2.12 13.70
N ALA A 130 -3.71 3.10 13.66
CA ALA A 130 -4.04 4.49 13.87
C ALA A 130 -4.10 5.33 12.57
N GLY A 131 -3.74 4.76 11.41
CA GLY A 131 -3.73 5.46 10.12
C GLY A 131 -5.08 5.45 9.40
N VAL A 132 -5.24 6.30 8.37
CA VAL A 132 -6.39 6.21 7.47
C VAL A 132 -6.26 4.94 6.63
N THR A 133 -7.33 4.15 6.59
CA THR A 133 -7.40 2.98 5.71
C THR A 133 -7.70 3.44 4.28
N VAL A 134 -6.86 3.03 3.34
CA VAL A 134 -7.06 3.27 1.90
C VAL A 134 -8.51 2.92 1.49
N GLY A 135 -9.16 3.84 0.79
CA GLY A 135 -10.55 3.70 0.31
C GLY A 135 -11.65 3.93 1.36
N LYS A 136 -11.38 3.82 2.66
CA LYS A 136 -12.40 4.05 3.69
C LYS A 136 -12.72 5.54 3.84
N ASP A 137 -14.00 5.89 3.67
CA ASP A 137 -14.53 7.26 3.73
C ASP A 137 -13.81 8.23 2.79
N ALA A 138 -13.23 7.74 1.68
CA ALA A 138 -12.28 8.49 0.85
C ALA A 138 -12.89 9.76 0.23
N GLU A 139 -12.17 10.87 0.36
CA GLU A 139 -12.46 12.15 -0.30
C GLU A 139 -11.63 12.31 -1.58
N PRO A 140 -12.03 13.23 -2.49
CA PRO A 140 -11.23 13.55 -3.67
C PRO A 140 -9.75 13.77 -3.33
N GLY A 141 -8.87 13.07 -4.05
CA GLY A 141 -7.42 13.08 -3.84
C GLY A 141 -6.88 12.04 -2.85
N ASP A 142 -7.72 11.25 -2.18
CA ASP A 142 -7.27 10.17 -1.29
C ASP A 142 -6.93 8.90 -2.07
N PRO A 143 -5.98 8.09 -1.57
CA PRO A 143 -5.72 6.77 -2.13
C PRO A 143 -6.93 5.86 -1.90
N VAL A 144 -7.41 5.23 -2.98
CA VAL A 144 -8.49 4.24 -2.93
C VAL A 144 -8.06 2.84 -3.37
N GLY A 145 -6.83 2.72 -3.88
CA GLY A 145 -6.24 1.44 -4.25
C GLY A 145 -4.91 1.57 -4.98
N ALA A 146 -4.34 0.41 -5.31
CA ALA A 146 -3.12 0.28 -6.08
C ALA A 146 -3.39 -0.45 -7.42
N VAL A 147 -2.65 -0.09 -8.46
CA VAL A 147 -2.72 -0.75 -9.77
C VAL A 147 -1.47 -1.57 -9.99
N LEU A 148 -1.63 -2.89 -10.15
CA LEU A 148 -0.50 -3.75 -10.47
C LEU A 148 -0.21 -3.76 -11.97
N HIS A 149 1.04 -3.47 -12.33
CA HIS A 149 1.55 -3.63 -13.68
C HIS A 149 2.24 -4.98 -13.84
N CYS A 150 1.55 -5.95 -14.42
CA CYS A 150 2.08 -7.27 -14.69
C CYS A 150 1.79 -7.71 -16.14
N PRO A 151 2.60 -8.62 -16.70
CA PRO A 151 2.35 -9.20 -18.02
C PRO A 151 1.18 -10.20 -18.04
N ASP A 152 0.81 -10.76 -16.88
CA ASP A 152 -0.31 -11.70 -16.74
C ASP A 152 -1.30 -11.26 -15.63
N PRO A 153 -2.25 -10.36 -15.96
CA PRO A 153 -3.25 -9.87 -15.01
C PRO A 153 -4.16 -10.94 -14.41
N ALA A 154 -4.45 -12.00 -15.18
CA ALA A 154 -5.34 -13.08 -14.72
C ALA A 154 -4.60 -13.98 -13.73
N GLY A 155 -3.36 -14.38 -14.06
CA GLY A 155 -2.48 -15.09 -13.14
C GLY A 155 -2.22 -14.29 -11.87
N ALA A 156 -1.96 -13.00 -11.99
CA ALA A 156 -1.80 -12.11 -10.84
C ALA A 156 -3.07 -12.05 -10.00
N GLY A 157 -4.23 -11.86 -10.63
CA GLY A 157 -5.51 -11.88 -9.95
C GLY A 157 -5.71 -13.14 -9.10
N ALA A 158 -5.40 -14.31 -9.66
CA ALA A 158 -5.50 -15.59 -8.96
C ALA A 158 -4.47 -15.71 -7.82
N TRP A 159 -3.22 -15.29 -8.05
CA TRP A 159 -2.15 -15.33 -7.05
C TRP A 159 -2.53 -14.49 -5.83
N TYR A 160 -2.83 -13.21 -6.05
CA TYR A 160 -3.20 -12.28 -4.99
C TYR A 160 -4.45 -12.72 -4.25
N GLY A 161 -5.46 -13.25 -4.95
CA GLY A 161 -6.65 -13.76 -4.26
C GLY A 161 -6.41 -15.01 -3.44
N SER A 162 -5.38 -15.78 -3.76
CA SER A 162 -5.02 -16.97 -3.00
C SER A 162 -4.03 -16.71 -1.86
N VAL A 163 -3.26 -15.63 -1.90
CA VAL A 163 -2.28 -15.22 -0.86
C VAL A 163 -2.91 -14.25 0.14
N LEU A 164 -3.71 -13.30 -0.34
CA LEU A 164 -4.30 -12.23 0.47
C LEU A 164 -5.79 -12.42 0.73
N GLU A 165 -6.40 -13.48 0.19
CA GLU A 165 -7.85 -13.71 0.25
C GLU A 165 -8.69 -12.55 -0.33
N ILE A 166 -8.09 -11.75 -1.22
CA ILE A 166 -8.78 -10.67 -1.93
C ILE A 166 -9.42 -11.17 -3.23
N ARG A 167 -10.35 -10.41 -3.77
CA ARG A 167 -10.78 -10.58 -5.17
C ARG A 167 -10.31 -9.35 -5.96
N PRO A 168 -9.17 -9.42 -6.66
CA PRO A 168 -8.71 -8.29 -7.45
C PRO A 168 -9.73 -7.97 -8.54
N GLU A 169 -10.07 -6.69 -8.69
CA GLU A 169 -10.87 -6.25 -9.82
C GLU A 169 -9.98 -6.15 -11.04
N THR A 170 -10.45 -6.65 -12.18
CA THR A 170 -9.75 -6.48 -13.45
C THR A 170 -10.44 -5.36 -14.22
N ALA A 171 -9.77 -4.20 -14.32
CA ALA A 171 -10.35 -3.02 -14.96
C ALA A 171 -9.49 -2.52 -16.13
N ALA A 172 -10.16 -1.98 -17.15
CA ALA A 172 -9.52 -1.14 -18.15
C ALA A 172 -9.27 0.24 -17.53
N VAL A 173 -8.09 0.44 -16.98
CA VAL A 173 -7.74 1.74 -16.39
C VAL A 173 -7.35 2.72 -17.51
N ALA A 174 -8.01 3.89 -17.54
CA ALA A 174 -7.78 4.98 -18.49
C ALA A 174 -7.99 4.61 -19.99
N GLY A 175 -8.97 3.76 -20.29
CA GLY A 175 -9.38 3.48 -21.68
C GLY A 175 -8.36 2.72 -22.52
N ARG A 176 -7.29 2.19 -21.91
CA ARG A 176 -6.32 1.32 -22.59
C ARG A 176 -6.80 -0.12 -22.53
N ALA A 177 -6.68 -0.85 -23.63
CA ALA A 177 -7.00 -2.28 -23.77
C ALA A 177 -6.04 -3.22 -22.98
N ARG A 178 -5.43 -2.72 -21.91
CA ARG A 178 -4.65 -3.52 -20.96
C ARG A 178 -5.46 -3.64 -19.69
N TRP A 179 -5.71 -4.89 -19.30
CA TRP A 179 -6.38 -5.24 -18.07
C TRP A 179 -5.37 -5.13 -16.93
N TYR A 180 -5.74 -4.47 -15.83
CA TYR A 180 -4.88 -4.37 -14.65
C TYR A 180 -5.63 -4.89 -13.43
N PRO A 181 -4.97 -5.67 -12.55
CA PRO A 181 -5.47 -5.91 -11.21
C PRO A 181 -5.48 -4.60 -10.44
N VAL A 182 -6.65 -4.18 -9.99
CA VAL A 182 -6.82 -3.06 -9.08
C VAL A 182 -7.13 -3.63 -7.71
N LEU A 183 -6.26 -3.31 -6.75
CA LEU A 183 -6.39 -3.71 -5.36
C LEU A 183 -7.12 -2.56 -4.66
N ARG A 184 -8.44 -2.65 -4.54
CA ARG A 184 -9.32 -1.56 -4.07
C ARG A 184 -9.83 -1.77 -2.66
N GLY A 185 -10.00 -0.65 -1.94
CA GLY A 185 -10.88 -0.55 -0.77
C GLY A 185 -12.37 -0.78 -1.10
N PRO A 186 -13.24 -0.91 -0.09
CA PRO A 186 -14.69 -0.99 -0.29
C PRO A 186 -15.20 0.20 -1.12
N ASP A 187 -16.14 -0.04 -2.05
CA ASP A 187 -16.70 1.02 -2.89
C ASP A 187 -17.49 2.03 -2.04
N THR A 188 -17.03 3.29 -2.02
CA THR A 188 -17.70 4.39 -1.31
C THR A 188 -18.55 5.29 -2.24
N GLY A 189 -18.69 4.94 -3.52
CA GLY A 189 -19.37 5.78 -4.52
C GLY A 189 -18.54 7.00 -4.98
N GLY A 190 -18.72 7.40 -6.24
CA GLY A 190 -18.00 8.52 -6.88
C GLY A 190 -17.07 8.07 -8.02
N GLY A 191 -16.56 9.03 -8.81
CA GLY A 191 -15.59 8.76 -9.88
C GLY A 191 -14.17 8.56 -9.35
N ASP A 192 -13.30 7.95 -10.15
CA ASP A 192 -11.89 7.74 -9.82
C ASP A 192 -10.96 8.23 -10.94
N ARG A 193 -9.74 8.63 -10.57
CA ARG A 193 -8.68 9.02 -11.51
C ARG A 193 -7.39 8.26 -11.25
N LEU A 194 -6.72 7.86 -12.33
CA LEU A 194 -5.38 7.29 -12.28
C LEU A 194 -4.36 8.42 -12.24
N VAL A 195 -3.43 8.37 -11.29
CA VAL A 195 -2.28 9.28 -11.24
C VAL A 195 -0.99 8.47 -11.27
N SER A 196 0.02 8.98 -11.96
CA SER A 196 1.38 8.44 -11.93
C SER A 196 2.31 9.45 -11.27
N ASP A 197 3.23 8.96 -10.46
CA ASP A 197 4.30 9.76 -9.89
C ASP A 197 5.59 9.65 -10.76
N PRO A 198 6.66 10.41 -10.43
CA PRO A 198 7.92 10.38 -11.17
C PRO A 198 8.70 9.06 -11.01
N LEU A 199 8.35 8.24 -10.01
CA LEU A 199 8.90 6.89 -9.80
C LEU A 199 8.19 5.86 -10.69
N GLY A 200 7.15 6.26 -11.42
CA GLY A 200 6.35 5.39 -12.27
C GLY A 200 5.28 4.62 -11.51
N ALA A 201 5.15 4.83 -10.20
CA ALA A 201 4.09 4.24 -9.39
C ALA A 201 2.74 4.84 -9.80
N ARG A 202 1.70 3.99 -9.81
CA ARG A 202 0.36 4.39 -10.24
C ARG A 202 -0.69 4.15 -9.16
N PHE A 203 -1.39 5.22 -8.82
CA PHE A 203 -2.44 5.23 -7.80
C PHE A 203 -3.80 5.42 -8.44
N VAL A 204 -4.79 4.77 -7.86
CA VAL A 204 -6.18 5.19 -8.05
C VAL A 204 -6.51 6.16 -6.93
N LEU A 205 -6.87 7.38 -7.30
CA LEU A 205 -7.35 8.39 -6.37
C LEU A 205 -8.83 8.64 -6.61
N ARG A 206 -9.55 9.00 -5.54
CA ARG A 206 -10.91 9.53 -5.66
C ARG A 206 -10.89 10.81 -6.50
N ALA A 207 -11.78 10.91 -7.48
CA ALA A 207 -11.91 12.09 -8.36
C ALA A 207 -12.61 13.26 -7.65
#